data_AF-A0A8T6Q2S5-F1
#
_entry.id   AF-A0A8T6Q2S5-F1
#
_cell.length_a   1.000
_cell.length_b   1.000
_cell.length_c   1.000
_cell.angle_alpha   90.00
_cell.angle_beta   90.00
_cell.angle_gamma   90.00
#
_symmetry.space_group_name_H-M   'P 1'
#
loop_
_entity.id
_entity.type
_entity.pdbx_description
1 polymer ?
#
loop_
_entity_poly.entity_id
_entity_poly.type
_entity_poly.pdbx_seq_one_letter_code
_entity_poly.pdbx_strand_id
1 'polypeptide(L)'
;MAEFELKALITGVDRLSPALSKMQKKIRGFKRQAEEASQGGLALGGGLAAGLTLSLKSYADQENAATGLKVAMMDANGEVGKSFQDINKLAIGLGNQLPGTTADFQNMMQMLVRQGIPAENILGGVGKATAYLAVQLKKTPEAAAEFAAKMQDATGTASEDMMGLFDTIQKAFYLGVDDTNMLSFFTKTSSVLKMVNKDGLQAAQSLA
;
A
#
# COMPACT_ATOMS: atom_id res chain seq x y z
N MET A 1 51.54 20.24 -3.85
CA MET A 1 50.84 18.94 -3.63
C MET A 1 49.45 18.97 -4.27
N ALA A 2 49.34 19.17 -5.59
CA ALA A 2 48.05 19.19 -6.30
C ALA A 2 48.05 18.40 -7.63
N GLU A 3 49.22 17.97 -8.12
CA GLU A 3 49.33 17.24 -9.40
C GLU A 3 49.21 15.72 -9.28
N PHE A 4 49.31 15.16 -8.06
CA PHE A 4 49.20 13.71 -7.83
C PHE A 4 47.74 13.21 -7.76
N GLU A 5 46.79 14.06 -7.35
CA GLU A 5 45.36 13.72 -7.27
C GLU A 5 44.68 13.68 -8.65
N LEU A 6 45.11 14.54 -9.59
CA LEU A 6 44.53 14.63 -10.94
C LEU A 6 44.87 13.42 -11.83
N LYS A 7 46.07 12.82 -11.68
CA LYS A 7 46.44 11.61 -12.43
C LYS A 7 45.72 10.35 -11.94
N ALA A 8 45.36 10.28 -10.66
CA ALA A 8 44.59 9.16 -10.10
C ALA A 8 43.11 9.20 -10.53
N LEU A 9 42.52 10.39 -10.64
CA LEU A 9 41.15 10.57 -11.17
C LEU A 9 41.06 10.25 -12.66
N ILE A 10 42.06 10.63 -13.47
CA ILE A 10 42.07 10.36 -14.92
C ILE A 10 42.26 8.86 -15.22
N THR A 11 43.09 8.14 -14.45
CA THR A 11 43.27 6.69 -14.62
C THR A 11 42.12 5.84 -14.05
N GLY A 12 41.36 6.37 -13.10
CA GLY A 12 40.14 5.73 -12.59
C GLY A 12 39.02 5.73 -13.64
N VAL A 13 38.85 6.82 -14.38
CA VAL A 13 37.83 6.94 -15.44
C VAL A 13 38.16 6.04 -16.64
N ASP A 14 39.44 5.87 -17.00
CA ASP A 14 39.87 4.96 -18.08
C ASP A 14 39.64 3.47 -17.77
N ARG A 15 39.68 3.06 -16.50
CA ARG A 15 39.32 1.69 -16.09
C ARG A 15 37.82 1.48 -15.90
N LEU A 16 37.08 2.54 -15.59
CA LEU A 16 35.62 2.54 -15.50
C LEU A 16 34.95 2.59 -16.88
N SER A 17 35.55 3.27 -17.86
CA SER A 17 35.01 3.41 -19.22
C SER A 17 34.71 2.07 -19.92
N PRO A 18 35.58 1.03 -19.88
CA PRO A 18 35.26 -0.27 -20.45
C PRO A 18 34.22 -1.05 -19.63
N ALA A 19 34.18 -0.87 -18.31
CA ALA A 19 33.18 -1.50 -17.44
C ALA A 19 31.78 -0.88 -17.65
N LEU A 20 31.72 0.45 -17.74
CA LEU A 20 30.53 1.22 -18.09
C LEU A 20 30.09 0.94 -19.51
N SER A 21 31.00 0.82 -20.47
CA SER A 21 30.69 0.43 -21.86
C SER A 21 30.14 -1.00 -21.95
N LYS A 22 30.67 -1.94 -21.15
CA LYS A 22 30.14 -3.30 -21.03
C LYS A 22 28.76 -3.31 -20.37
N MET A 23 28.57 -2.50 -19.32
CA MET A 23 27.29 -2.35 -18.65
C MET A 23 26.24 -1.70 -19.56
N GLN A 24 26.61 -0.66 -20.30
CA GLN A 24 25.75 0.01 -21.27
C GLN A 24 25.39 -0.91 -22.44
N LYS A 25 26.31 -1.78 -22.89
CA LYS A 25 26.01 -2.87 -23.83
C LYS A 25 25.02 -3.90 -23.25
N LYS A 26 25.22 -4.32 -22.00
CA LYS A 26 24.28 -5.22 -21.31
C LYS A 26 22.90 -4.59 -21.10
N ILE A 27 22.83 -3.32 -20.70
CA ILE A 27 21.59 -2.57 -20.53
C ILE A 27 20.88 -2.38 -21.86
N ARG A 28 21.61 -2.08 -22.96
CA ARG A 28 21.01 -2.04 -24.31
C ARG A 28 20.52 -3.41 -24.77
N GLY A 29 21.25 -4.49 -24.47
CA GLY A 29 20.81 -5.86 -24.76
C GLY A 29 19.56 -6.25 -23.97
N PHE A 30 19.52 -5.90 -22.68
CA PHE A 30 18.36 -6.10 -21.82
C PHE A 30 17.17 -5.25 -22.27
N LYS A 31 17.39 -3.98 -22.65
CA LYS A 31 16.35 -3.09 -23.17
C LYS A 31 15.81 -3.59 -24.51
N ARG A 32 16.66 -4.11 -25.41
CA ARG A 32 16.20 -4.77 -26.65
C ARG A 32 15.45 -6.06 -26.37
N GLN A 33 15.89 -6.91 -25.45
CA GLN A 33 15.14 -8.11 -25.06
C GLN A 33 13.80 -7.76 -24.40
N ALA A 34 13.74 -6.70 -23.61
CA ALA A 34 12.51 -6.20 -23.00
C ALA A 34 11.60 -5.53 -24.03
N GLU A 35 12.14 -4.75 -24.98
CA GLU A 35 11.38 -4.16 -26.09
C GLU A 35 10.86 -5.24 -27.04
N GLU A 36 11.67 -6.25 -27.38
CA GLU A 36 11.28 -7.42 -28.19
C GLU A 36 10.22 -8.27 -27.46
N ALA A 37 10.34 -8.46 -26.14
CA ALA A 37 9.31 -9.11 -25.32
C ALA A 37 8.04 -8.27 -25.13
N SER A 38 8.11 -6.94 -25.26
CA SER A 38 6.96 -6.03 -25.11
C SER A 38 6.25 -5.72 -26.44
N GLN A 39 6.96 -5.78 -27.57
CA GLN A 39 6.42 -5.49 -28.90
C GLN A 39 6.01 -6.77 -29.66
N GLY A 40 6.57 -7.93 -29.30
CA GLY A 40 6.19 -9.23 -29.85
C GLY A 40 5.28 -9.99 -28.88
N GLY A 41 3.98 -9.72 -28.91
CA GLY A 41 3.00 -10.48 -28.13
C GLY A 41 3.16 -11.99 -28.34
N LEU A 42 3.31 -12.72 -27.24
CA LEU A 42 3.05 -14.17 -27.12
C LEU A 42 3.48 -15.02 -28.33
N ALA A 43 4.76 -15.00 -28.71
CA ALA A 43 5.26 -15.89 -29.75
C ALA A 43 6.21 -16.96 -29.16
N LEU A 44 5.59 -18.07 -28.76
CA LEU A 44 6.05 -19.44 -29.02
C LEU A 44 7.50 -19.80 -28.58
N GLY A 45 7.66 -20.21 -27.32
CA GLY A 45 8.85 -20.93 -26.84
C GLY A 45 9.14 -20.84 -25.33
N GLY A 46 8.58 -19.85 -24.63
CA GLY A 46 8.95 -19.50 -23.24
C GLY A 46 7.88 -19.75 -22.17
N GLY A 47 6.91 -20.63 -22.40
CA GLY A 47 5.75 -20.81 -21.51
C GLY A 47 6.09 -21.23 -20.07
N LEU A 48 7.22 -21.95 -19.88
CA LEU A 48 7.65 -22.41 -18.55
C LEU A 48 8.42 -21.32 -17.78
N ALA A 49 9.21 -20.50 -18.46
CA ALA A 49 10.02 -19.47 -17.81
C ALA A 49 9.18 -18.27 -17.34
N ALA A 50 8.16 -17.87 -18.10
CA ALA A 50 7.26 -16.79 -17.68
C ALA A 50 6.44 -17.20 -16.45
N GLY A 51 5.93 -18.44 -16.41
CA GLY A 51 5.21 -18.97 -15.26
C GLY A 51 6.10 -19.10 -14.01
N LEU A 52 7.33 -19.60 -14.16
CA LEU A 52 8.27 -19.72 -13.05
C LEU A 52 8.78 -18.36 -12.55
N THR A 53 9.07 -17.42 -13.44
CA THR A 53 9.53 -16.06 -13.04
C THR A 53 8.43 -15.24 -12.40
N LEU A 54 7.18 -15.34 -12.87
CA LEU A 54 6.03 -14.70 -12.22
C LEU A 54 5.74 -15.31 -10.85
N SER A 55 5.85 -16.64 -10.70
CA SER A 55 5.62 -17.34 -9.43
C SER A 55 6.72 -17.07 -8.40
N LEU A 56 7.99 -16.98 -8.84
CA LEU A 56 9.10 -16.61 -7.96
C LEU A 56 9.01 -15.14 -7.55
N LYS A 57 8.63 -14.26 -8.47
CA LYS A 57 8.46 -12.84 -8.19
C LYS A 57 7.31 -12.60 -7.20
N SER A 58 6.15 -13.22 -7.41
CA SER A 58 5.01 -13.05 -6.51
C SER A 58 5.30 -13.58 -5.10
N TYR A 59 6.04 -14.69 -4.98
CA TYR A 59 6.49 -15.20 -3.69
C TYR A 59 7.48 -14.23 -3.01
N ALA A 60 8.46 -13.72 -3.75
CA ALA A 60 9.42 -12.74 -3.21
C ALA A 60 8.73 -11.42 -2.79
N ASP A 61 7.78 -10.93 -3.59
CA ASP A 61 6.99 -9.74 -3.28
C ASP A 61 6.11 -9.98 -2.03
N GLN A 62 5.55 -11.19 -1.88
CA GLN A 62 4.78 -11.59 -0.70
C GLN A 62 5.65 -11.70 0.55
N GLU A 63 6.86 -12.26 0.47
CA GLU A 63 7.79 -12.32 1.61
C GLU A 63 8.25 -10.92 2.03
N ASN A 64 8.53 -10.05 1.06
CA ASN A 64 8.88 -8.66 1.32
C ASN A 64 7.72 -7.90 1.98
N ALA A 65 6.49 -8.04 1.46
CA ALA A 65 5.32 -7.38 2.03
C ALA A 65 4.95 -7.93 3.42
N ALA A 66 5.06 -9.25 3.64
CA ALA A 66 4.90 -9.85 4.97
C ALA A 66 5.94 -9.29 5.96
N THR A 67 7.18 -9.10 5.52
CA THR A 67 8.25 -8.51 6.34
C THR A 67 7.95 -7.04 6.63
N GLY A 68 7.51 -6.27 5.64
CA GLY A 68 7.11 -4.86 5.82
C GLY A 68 5.95 -4.70 6.80
N LEU A 69 4.94 -5.55 6.68
CA LEU A 69 3.83 -5.63 7.63
C LEU A 69 4.32 -6.01 9.04
N LYS A 70 5.20 -7.00 9.15
CA LYS A 70 5.80 -7.43 10.42
C LYS A 70 6.48 -6.26 11.12
N VAL A 71 7.27 -5.49 10.37
CA VAL A 71 7.97 -4.31 10.89
C VAL A 71 6.99 -3.22 11.33
N ALA A 72 5.93 -2.97 10.55
CA ALA A 72 4.92 -1.98 10.93
C ALA A 72 4.14 -2.36 12.19
N MET A 73 4.02 -3.66 12.48
CA MET A 73 3.34 -4.19 13.66
C MET A 73 4.27 -4.45 14.85
N MET A 74 5.58 -4.25 14.66
CA MET A 74 6.56 -4.47 15.70
C MET A 74 6.41 -3.37 16.76
N ASP A 75 6.26 -3.76 18.02
CA ASP A 75 6.18 -2.81 19.11
C ASP A 75 7.56 -2.20 19.45
N ALA A 76 7.58 -1.27 20.40
CA ALA A 76 8.81 -0.61 20.83
C ALA A 76 9.86 -1.57 21.43
N ASN A 77 9.47 -2.79 21.81
CA ASN A 77 10.35 -3.82 22.37
C ASN A 77 10.89 -4.77 21.28
N GLY A 78 10.49 -4.57 20.02
CA GLY A 78 10.85 -5.48 18.93
C GLY A 78 9.97 -6.72 18.87
N GLU A 79 8.91 -6.80 19.68
CA GLU A 79 8.04 -7.95 19.71
C GLU A 79 6.93 -7.82 18.68
N VAL A 80 6.68 -8.91 17.97
CA VAL A 80 5.59 -9.01 17.01
C VAL A 80 4.58 -9.96 17.61
N GLY A 81 3.51 -9.39 18.15
CA GLY A 81 2.45 -10.14 18.80
C GLY A 81 1.70 -11.08 17.85
N LYS A 82 0.87 -11.95 18.44
CA LYS A 82 0.04 -12.95 17.73
C LYS A 82 -0.84 -12.33 16.63
N SER A 83 -1.21 -11.06 16.80
CA SER A 83 -1.99 -10.27 15.85
C SER A 83 -1.37 -10.19 14.46
N PHE A 84 -0.03 -10.23 14.33
CA PHE A 84 0.61 -10.25 13.01
C PHE A 84 0.23 -11.48 12.20
N GLN A 85 0.25 -12.67 12.83
CA GLN A 85 -0.07 -13.90 12.14
C GLN A 85 -1.52 -13.89 11.65
N ASP A 86 -2.43 -13.37 12.46
CA ASP A 86 -3.84 -13.33 12.12
C ASP A 86 -4.15 -12.26 11.06
N ILE A 87 -3.49 -11.09 11.12
CA ILE A 87 -3.59 -10.08 10.04
C ILE A 87 -2.99 -10.60 8.74
N ASN A 88 -1.86 -11.30 8.80
CA ASN A 88 -1.24 -11.89 7.62
C ASN A 88 -2.14 -12.98 7.00
N LYS A 89 -2.78 -13.82 7.81
CA LYS A 89 -3.79 -14.79 7.34
C LYS A 89 -4.98 -14.09 6.70
N LEU A 90 -5.45 -12.99 7.29
CA LEU A 90 -6.53 -12.19 6.71
C LEU A 90 -6.13 -11.63 5.35
N ALA A 91 -4.93 -11.06 5.22
CA ALA A 91 -4.42 -10.54 3.95
C ALA A 91 -4.31 -11.63 2.87
N ILE A 92 -3.82 -12.83 3.21
CA ILE A 92 -3.81 -13.99 2.31
C ILE A 92 -5.24 -14.37 1.89
N GLY A 93 -6.16 -14.45 2.85
CA GLY A 93 -7.57 -14.78 2.57
C GLY A 93 -8.23 -13.79 1.62
N LEU A 94 -7.96 -12.50 1.80
CA LEU A 94 -8.47 -11.44 0.93
C LEU A 94 -7.83 -11.49 -0.47
N GLY A 95 -6.52 -11.72 -0.56
CA GLY A 95 -5.82 -11.89 -1.85
C GLY A 95 -6.31 -13.08 -2.67
N ASN A 96 -6.81 -14.12 -2.00
CA ASN A 96 -7.40 -15.28 -2.67
C ASN A 96 -8.85 -15.03 -3.13
N GLN A 97 -9.55 -14.05 -2.55
CA GLN A 97 -10.98 -13.81 -2.79
C GLN A 97 -11.27 -12.57 -3.63
N LEU A 98 -10.39 -11.58 -3.60
CA LEU A 98 -10.59 -10.28 -4.20
C LEU A 98 -9.56 -10.01 -5.31
N PRO A 99 -9.90 -9.18 -6.31
CA PRO A 99 -8.94 -8.75 -7.33
C PRO A 99 -7.71 -8.08 -6.70
N GLY A 100 -6.53 -8.65 -6.94
CA GLY A 100 -5.25 -8.20 -6.41
C GLY A 100 -4.32 -9.37 -6.11
N THR A 101 -3.12 -9.08 -5.62
CA THR A 101 -2.17 -10.08 -5.11
C THR A 101 -2.18 -10.10 -3.59
N THR A 102 -1.72 -11.20 -2.99
CA THR A 102 -1.53 -11.25 -1.53
C THR A 102 -0.62 -10.13 -1.03
N ALA A 103 0.42 -9.78 -1.79
CA ALA A 103 1.32 -8.68 -1.47
C ALA A 103 0.56 -7.34 -1.39
N ASP A 104 -0.39 -7.09 -2.29
CA ASP A 104 -1.21 -5.86 -2.27
C ASP A 104 -2.04 -5.76 -0.98
N PHE A 105 -2.62 -6.88 -0.53
CA PHE A 105 -3.40 -6.91 0.71
C PHE A 105 -2.50 -6.84 1.96
N GLN A 106 -1.29 -7.40 1.92
CA GLN A 106 -0.31 -7.23 3.00
C GLN A 106 0.13 -5.76 3.12
N ASN A 107 0.40 -5.10 2.00
CA ASN A 107 0.70 -3.66 1.95
C ASN A 107 -0.50 -2.82 2.42
N MET A 108 -1.73 -3.21 2.08
CA MET A 108 -2.95 -2.57 2.62
C MET A 108 -3.02 -2.67 4.14
N MET A 109 -2.79 -3.85 4.72
CA MET A 109 -2.77 -4.02 6.18
C MET A 109 -1.65 -3.19 6.82
N GLN A 110 -0.48 -3.17 6.20
CA GLN A 110 0.65 -2.36 6.65
C GLN A 110 0.27 -0.88 6.68
N MET A 111 -0.42 -0.39 5.65
CA MET A 111 -0.90 0.99 5.61
C MET A 111 -1.95 1.28 6.67
N LEU A 112 -2.91 0.38 6.93
CA LEU A 112 -3.86 0.55 8.03
C LEU A 112 -3.17 0.68 9.38
N VAL A 113 -2.17 -0.18 9.65
CA VAL A 113 -1.36 -0.09 10.88
C VAL A 113 -0.59 1.23 10.95
N ARG A 114 0.04 1.65 9.84
CA ARG A 114 0.77 2.94 9.77
C ARG A 114 -0.12 4.15 9.98
N GLN A 115 -1.40 4.07 9.61
CA GLN A 115 -2.39 5.10 9.86
C GLN A 115 -2.95 5.07 11.30
N GLY A 116 -2.42 4.19 12.15
CA GLY A 116 -2.79 4.11 13.57
C GLY A 116 -4.02 3.26 13.85
N ILE A 117 -4.51 2.47 12.88
CA ILE A 117 -5.60 1.52 13.14
C ILE A 117 -5.03 0.34 13.93
N PRO A 118 -5.52 0.06 15.15
CA PRO A 118 -4.98 -1.02 15.96
C PRO A 118 -5.30 -2.38 15.34
N ALA A 119 -4.43 -3.35 15.57
CA ALA A 119 -4.51 -4.67 14.95
C ALA A 119 -5.86 -5.37 15.22
N GLU A 120 -6.41 -5.19 16.43
CA GLU A 120 -7.73 -5.69 16.83
C GLU A 120 -8.85 -5.14 15.95
N ASN A 121 -8.80 -3.85 15.59
CA ASN A 121 -9.80 -3.21 14.75
C ASN A 121 -9.66 -3.64 13.28
N ILE A 122 -8.44 -3.86 12.82
CA ILE A 122 -8.17 -4.44 11.49
C ILE A 122 -8.81 -5.82 11.37
N LEU A 123 -8.60 -6.68 12.38
CA LEU A 123 -9.20 -8.01 12.48
C LEU A 123 -10.72 -7.97 12.72
N GLY A 124 -11.19 -6.96 13.47
CA GLY A 124 -12.58 -6.77 13.86
C GLY A 124 -13.50 -6.26 12.76
N GLY A 125 -12.97 -5.91 11.59
CA GLY A 125 -13.79 -5.59 10.42
C GLY A 125 -13.19 -4.54 9.50
N VAL A 126 -12.31 -3.66 10.00
CA VAL A 126 -11.73 -2.57 9.19
C VAL A 126 -10.93 -3.09 8.01
N GLY A 127 -10.14 -4.15 8.19
CA GLY A 127 -9.35 -4.75 7.11
C GLY A 127 -10.22 -5.30 5.99
N LYS A 128 -11.29 -6.02 6.34
CA LYS A 128 -12.23 -6.61 5.37
C LYS A 128 -13.06 -5.53 4.67
N ALA A 129 -13.57 -4.55 5.43
CA ALA A 129 -14.33 -3.43 4.90
C ALA A 129 -13.49 -2.62 3.89
N THR A 130 -12.24 -2.32 4.24
CA THR A 130 -11.29 -1.61 3.37
C THR A 130 -11.01 -2.38 2.08
N ALA A 131 -10.83 -3.70 2.18
CA ALA A 131 -10.60 -4.55 1.03
C ALA A 131 -11.78 -4.54 0.05
N TYR A 132 -13.02 -4.58 0.56
CA TYR A 132 -14.20 -4.44 -0.30
C TYR A 132 -14.31 -3.05 -0.90
N LEU A 133 -14.02 -2.00 -0.12
CA LEU A 133 -14.01 -0.63 -0.61
C LEU A 133 -13.03 -0.46 -1.78
N ALA A 134 -11.86 -1.12 -1.73
CA ALA A 134 -10.89 -1.11 -2.82
C ALA A 134 -11.51 -1.62 -4.14
N VAL A 135 -12.22 -2.75 -4.07
CA VAL A 135 -12.90 -3.34 -5.25
C VAL A 135 -14.01 -2.43 -5.76
N GLN A 136 -14.82 -1.88 -4.86
CA GLN A 136 -15.98 -1.06 -5.21
C GLN A 136 -15.59 0.27 -5.85
N LEU A 137 -14.59 0.95 -5.28
CA LEU A 137 -14.08 2.21 -5.80
C LEU A 137 -13.03 2.02 -6.91
N LYS A 138 -12.74 0.76 -7.31
CA LYS A 138 -11.69 0.39 -8.26
C LYS A 138 -10.32 1.01 -7.92
N LYS A 139 -10.01 1.07 -6.62
CA LYS A 139 -8.74 1.58 -6.09
C LYS A 139 -7.78 0.43 -5.81
N THR A 140 -6.49 0.74 -5.75
CA THR A 140 -5.53 -0.21 -5.17
C THR A 140 -5.88 -0.44 -3.70
N PRO A 141 -5.64 -1.65 -3.15
CA PRO A 141 -5.87 -1.92 -1.74
C PRO A 141 -5.18 -0.90 -0.82
N GLU A 142 -3.96 -0.50 -1.16
CA GLU A 142 -3.19 0.51 -0.44
C GLU A 142 -3.89 1.89 -0.40
N ALA A 143 -4.37 2.38 -1.56
CA ALA A 143 -5.08 3.66 -1.62
C ALA A 143 -6.44 3.60 -0.90
N ALA A 144 -7.09 2.44 -0.91
CA ALA A 144 -8.30 2.21 -0.14
C ALA A 144 -8.03 2.23 1.37
N ALA A 145 -6.89 1.71 1.84
CA ALA A 145 -6.50 1.81 3.25
C ALA A 145 -6.28 3.26 3.70
N GLU A 146 -5.62 4.07 2.88
CA GLU A 146 -5.47 5.49 3.19
C GLU A 146 -6.82 6.22 3.24
N PHE A 147 -7.70 5.96 2.26
CA PHE A 147 -9.05 6.51 2.26
C PHE A 147 -9.86 6.07 3.49
N ALA A 148 -9.84 4.77 3.79
CA ALA A 148 -10.54 4.17 4.91
C ALA A 148 -10.11 4.77 6.25
N ALA A 149 -8.81 4.89 6.49
CA ALA A 149 -8.28 5.46 7.72
C ALA A 149 -8.65 6.95 7.85
N LYS A 150 -8.54 7.73 6.77
CA LYS A 150 -8.95 9.14 6.77
C LYS A 150 -10.45 9.29 7.02
N MET A 151 -11.28 8.44 6.43
CA MET A 151 -12.72 8.44 6.67
C MET A 151 -13.04 8.09 8.12
N GLN A 152 -12.42 7.04 8.67
CA GLN A 152 -12.63 6.64 10.06
C GLN A 152 -12.25 7.77 11.03
N ASP A 153 -11.09 8.40 10.83
CA ASP A 153 -10.67 9.54 11.65
C ASP A 153 -11.63 10.72 11.49
N ALA A 154 -12.05 11.02 10.27
CA ALA A 154 -12.98 12.11 9.98
C ALA A 154 -14.34 11.88 10.67
N THR A 155 -14.99 10.74 10.43
CA THR A 155 -16.35 10.49 10.93
C THR A 155 -16.39 10.08 12.40
N GLY A 156 -15.25 9.71 12.99
CA GLY A 156 -15.19 9.13 14.33
C GLY A 156 -15.91 7.78 14.42
N THR A 157 -16.07 7.08 13.28
CA THR A 157 -16.81 5.81 13.21
C THR A 157 -16.07 4.71 13.97
N ALA A 158 -16.81 3.98 14.80
CA ALA A 158 -16.29 2.81 15.49
C ALA A 158 -15.87 1.73 14.49
N SER A 159 -14.84 0.97 14.82
CA SER A 159 -14.27 -0.02 13.89
C SER A 159 -15.24 -1.14 13.49
N GLU A 160 -16.18 -1.49 14.37
CA GLU A 160 -17.26 -2.43 14.09
C GLU A 160 -18.29 -1.89 13.07
N ASP A 161 -18.48 -0.57 13.02
CA ASP A 161 -19.44 0.11 12.14
C ASP A 161 -18.84 0.49 10.78
N MET A 162 -17.54 0.30 10.59
CA MET A 162 -16.84 0.71 9.36
C MET A 162 -17.40 0.07 8.09
N MET A 163 -17.91 -1.16 8.20
CA MET A 163 -18.57 -1.82 7.07
C MET A 163 -19.88 -1.12 6.67
N GLY A 164 -20.66 -0.64 7.64
CA GLY A 164 -21.88 0.13 7.39
C GLY A 164 -21.60 1.53 6.84
N LEU A 165 -20.53 2.19 7.32
CA LEU A 165 -20.04 3.43 6.75
C LEU A 165 -19.68 3.26 5.27
N PHE A 166 -18.96 2.20 4.93
CA PHE A 166 -18.53 1.97 3.56
C PHE A 166 -19.67 1.56 2.62
N ASP A 167 -20.67 0.83 3.09
CA ASP A 167 -21.92 0.62 2.33
C ASP A 167 -22.61 1.95 2.00
N THR A 168 -22.64 2.88 2.97
CA THR A 168 -23.23 4.21 2.77
C THR A 168 -22.42 5.03 1.76
N ILE A 169 -21.08 5.01 1.86
CA ILE A 169 -20.18 5.66 0.90
C ILE A 169 -20.34 5.07 -0.50
N GLN A 170 -20.46 3.75 -0.61
CA GLN A 170 -20.68 3.08 -1.89
C GLN A 170 -21.98 3.54 -2.54
N LYS A 171 -23.08 3.58 -1.77
CA LYS A 171 -24.37 4.10 -2.26
C LYS A 171 -24.25 5.55 -2.73
N ALA A 172 -23.55 6.39 -1.98
CA ALA A 172 -23.29 7.78 -2.36
C ALA A 172 -22.45 7.89 -3.66
N PHE A 173 -21.45 7.02 -3.83
CA PHE A 173 -20.64 6.94 -5.05
C PHE A 173 -21.48 6.59 -6.28
N TYR A 174 -22.37 5.58 -6.17
CA TYR A 174 -23.27 5.19 -7.25
C TYR A 174 -24.30 6.27 -7.63
N LEU A 175 -24.58 7.21 -6.72
CA LEU A 175 -25.45 8.37 -6.97
C LEU A 175 -24.71 9.53 -7.67
N GLY A 176 -23.47 9.32 -8.12
CA GLY A 176 -22.71 10.27 -8.93
C GLY A 176 -21.87 11.27 -8.13
N VAL A 177 -21.63 11.00 -6.83
CA VAL A 177 -20.65 11.77 -6.04
C VAL A 177 -19.27 11.16 -6.24
N ASP A 178 -18.41 11.83 -7.02
CA ASP A 178 -17.03 11.37 -7.22
C ASP A 178 -16.26 11.26 -5.90
N ASP A 179 -15.35 10.29 -5.84
CA ASP A 179 -14.47 9.96 -4.71
C ASP A 179 -13.69 11.16 -4.14
N THR A 180 -13.30 12.07 -5.02
CA THR A 180 -12.55 13.30 -4.69
C THR A 180 -13.45 14.32 -3.98
N ASN A 181 -14.72 14.40 -4.38
CA ASN A 181 -15.74 15.26 -3.75
C ASN A 181 -16.20 14.69 -2.41
N MET A 182 -16.29 13.36 -2.28
CA MET A 182 -16.59 12.72 -0.99
C MET A 182 -15.50 12.93 0.04
N LEU A 183 -14.22 12.70 -0.29
CA LEU A 183 -13.12 12.96 0.63
C LEU A 183 -13.14 14.41 1.14
N SER A 184 -13.31 15.37 0.23
CA SER A 184 -13.38 16.79 0.56
C SER A 184 -14.61 17.12 1.41
N PHE A 185 -15.77 16.57 1.05
CA PHE A 185 -17.01 16.69 1.82
C PHE A 185 -16.79 16.15 3.24
N PHE A 186 -16.50 14.86 3.39
CA PHE A 186 -16.34 14.22 4.70
C PHE A 186 -15.22 14.85 5.53
N THR A 187 -14.11 15.28 4.94
CA THR A 187 -13.04 16.00 5.67
C THR A 187 -13.50 17.37 6.17
N LYS A 188 -14.28 18.11 5.38
CA LYS A 188 -14.85 19.39 5.80
C LYS A 188 -15.94 19.21 6.86
N THR A 189 -16.88 18.30 6.64
CA THR A 189 -17.97 18.04 7.59
C THR A 189 -17.44 17.45 8.89
N SER A 190 -16.43 16.58 8.84
CA SER A 190 -15.77 16.06 10.04
C SER A 190 -15.01 17.11 10.83
N SER A 191 -14.30 18.01 10.17
CA SER A 191 -13.62 19.11 10.86
C SER A 191 -14.64 19.98 11.62
N VAL A 192 -15.80 20.23 11.01
CA VAL A 192 -16.92 20.91 11.66
C VAL A 192 -17.52 20.07 12.79
N LEU A 193 -17.75 18.77 12.60
CA LEU A 193 -18.28 17.88 13.65
C LEU A 193 -17.33 17.77 14.84
N LYS A 194 -16.01 17.63 14.60
CA LYS A 194 -14.97 17.63 15.63
C LYS A 194 -14.90 18.96 16.36
N MET A 195 -15.06 20.08 15.64
CA MET A 195 -15.12 21.42 16.25
C MET A 195 -16.37 21.58 17.12
N VAL A 196 -17.56 21.24 16.60
CA VAL A 196 -18.82 21.27 17.36
C VAL A 196 -18.79 20.33 18.56
N ASN A 197 -18.18 19.14 18.44
CA ASN A 197 -18.05 18.21 19.56
C ASN A 197 -17.07 18.74 20.61
N LYS A 198 -15.91 19.30 20.21
CA LYS A 198 -14.98 19.96 21.14
C LYS A 198 -15.60 21.17 21.83
N ASP A 199 -16.21 22.07 21.06
CA ASP A 199 -16.85 23.29 21.56
C ASP A 199 -18.07 22.93 22.43
N GLY A 200 -18.83 21.90 22.04
CA GLY A 200 -19.97 21.39 22.80
C GLY A 200 -19.57 20.70 24.10
N LEU A 201 -18.48 19.92 24.10
CA LEU A 201 -17.92 19.30 25.31
C LEU A 201 -17.35 20.36 26.25
N GLN A 202 -16.64 21.36 25.73
CA GLN A 202 -16.14 22.50 26.51
C GLN A 202 -17.26 23.39 27.04
N ALA A 203 -18.32 23.60 26.25
CA ALA A 203 -19.52 24.31 26.70
C ALA A 203 -20.27 23.52 27.79
N ALA A 204 -20.38 22.20 27.65
CA ALA A 204 -20.98 21.35 28.69
C ALA A 204 -20.14 21.31 29.98
N GLN A 205 -18.81 21.29 29.86
CA GLN A 205 -17.89 21.33 31.01
C GLN A 205 -17.82 22.70 31.70
N SER A 206 -18.12 23.79 31.00
CA SER A 206 -18.21 25.13 31.61
C SER A 206 -19.57 25.45 32.24
N LEU A 207 -20.57 24.59 31.98
CA LEU A 207 -21.91 24.65 32.58
C LEU A 207 -22.10 23.69 33.78
N ALA A 208 -21.12 22.81 34.04
CA ALA A 208 -21.08 21.91 35.20
C ALA A 208 -20.17 22.48 36.30
#